data_AF-A0A1T5IRJ4-F1
#
_entry.id   AF-A0A1T5IRJ4-F1
#
_cell.length_a   1.000
_cell.length_b   1.000
_cell.length_c   1.000
_cell.angle_alpha   90.00
_cell.angle_beta   90.00
_cell.angle_gamma   90.00
#
_symmetry.space_group_name_H-M   'P 1'
#
loop_
_entity.id
_entity.type
_entity.pdbx_description
1 polymer ?
#
loop_
_entity_poly.entity_id
_entity_poly.type
_entity_poly.pdbx_seq_one_letter_code
_entity_poly.pdbx_strand_id
1 'polypeptide(L)'
;MRIKNNNQPLKYITTLLVCCVVSFAAHGQQAQDLKDIVLYDPLFWKEQLKLKDAQCKYIQRVNIEYYENLKRAFQDFPQDRATVQLRAAQYLVQRSQKIWDTFHPNQRRRWKKLWDHNYAEHKNGKHNDEPTSMLTKPPFLFQL
;
A
#
# COMPACT_ATOMS: atom_id res chain seq x y z
N MET A 1 21.11 -65.75 8.51
CA MET A 1 20.70 -64.84 7.42
C MET A 1 20.17 -63.56 8.07
N ARG A 2 20.85 -62.41 7.94
CA ARG A 2 20.58 -61.17 8.70
C ARG A 2 19.96 -60.14 7.75
N ILE A 3 18.67 -59.86 7.89
CA ILE A 3 17.94 -58.89 7.05
C ILE A 3 18.22 -57.49 7.61
N LYS A 4 18.87 -56.63 6.83
CA LYS A 4 19.08 -55.22 7.16
C LYS A 4 17.83 -54.42 6.76
N ASN A 5 17.06 -53.95 7.73
CA ASN A 5 15.95 -53.01 7.49
C ASN A 5 16.51 -51.64 7.09
N ASN A 6 16.25 -51.24 5.85
CA ASN A 6 16.76 -50.03 5.23
C ASN A 6 15.77 -48.87 5.41
N ASN A 7 15.74 -48.26 6.60
CA ASN A 7 14.85 -47.13 6.95
C ASN A 7 15.31 -45.76 6.38
N GLN A 8 16.05 -45.75 5.27
CA GLN A 8 16.63 -44.55 4.69
C GLN A 8 15.63 -43.64 3.94
N PRO A 9 14.64 -44.12 3.16
CA PRO A 9 13.86 -43.23 2.29
C PRO A 9 12.89 -42.31 3.08
N LEU A 10 12.48 -42.71 4.29
CA LEU A 10 11.52 -41.96 5.10
C LEU A 10 12.09 -40.63 5.63
N LYS A 11 13.40 -40.58 5.91
CA LYS A 11 14.07 -39.39 6.46
C LYS A 11 14.15 -38.26 5.43
N TYR A 12 14.44 -38.60 4.17
CA TYR A 12 14.56 -37.60 3.10
C TYR A 12 13.21 -36.96 2.76
N ILE A 13 12.13 -37.72 2.80
CA ILE A 13 10.77 -37.22 2.55
C ILE A 13 10.39 -36.20 3.63
N THR A 14 10.70 -36.48 4.90
CA THR A 14 10.42 -35.53 5.99
C THR A 14 11.23 -34.23 5.88
N THR A 15 12.49 -34.29 5.46
CA THR A 15 13.32 -33.08 5.30
C THR A 15 12.85 -32.20 4.14
N LEU A 16 12.46 -32.80 3.02
CA LEU A 16 11.97 -32.07 1.86
C LEU A 16 10.65 -31.34 2.15
N LEU A 17 9.76 -31.98 2.90
CA LEU A 17 8.45 -31.42 3.27
C LEU A 17 8.60 -30.23 4.24
N VAL A 18 9.56 -30.29 5.17
CA VAL A 18 9.89 -29.17 6.07
C VAL A 18 10.45 -27.97 5.29
N CYS A 19 11.33 -28.18 4.30
CA CYS A 19 11.84 -27.10 3.46
C CYS A 19 10.73 -26.40 2.66
N CYS A 20 9.80 -27.15 2.09
CA CYS A 20 8.66 -26.57 1.36
C CYS A 20 7.75 -25.72 2.26
N VAL A 21 7.51 -26.13 3.51
CA VAL A 21 6.68 -25.38 4.46
C VAL A 21 7.35 -24.08 4.90
N VAL A 22 8.67 -24.08 5.09
CA VAL A 22 9.42 -22.86 5.45
C VAL A 22 9.46 -21.86 4.29
N SER A 23 9.60 -22.33 3.04
CA SER A 23 9.52 -21.46 1.86
C SER A 23 8.14 -20.85 1.66
N PHE A 24 7.06 -21.58 1.98
CA PHE A 24 5.70 -21.03 1.95
C PHE A 24 5.44 -20.03 3.07
N ALA A 25 5.97 -20.26 4.28
CA ALA A 25 5.82 -19.33 5.40
C ALA A 25 6.52 -17.97 5.15
N ALA A 26 7.63 -17.95 4.40
CA ALA A 26 8.31 -16.72 4.01
C ALA A 26 7.49 -15.84 3.05
N HIS A 27 6.58 -16.42 2.26
CA HIS A 27 5.71 -15.68 1.33
C HIS A 27 4.37 -15.25 1.96
N GLY A 28 4.05 -15.71 3.17
CA GLY A 28 2.79 -15.40 3.86
C GLY A 28 2.75 -14.04 4.56
N GLN A 29 3.88 -13.32 4.68
CA GLN A 29 3.93 -12.01 5.36
C GLN A 29 3.57 -10.82 4.46
N GLN A 30 3.27 -11.05 3.18
CA GLN A 30 2.87 -9.98 2.26
C GLN A 30 1.35 -9.72 2.24
N ALA A 31 0.63 -10.17 3.27
CA ALA A 31 -0.68 -9.63 3.64
C ALA A 31 -0.50 -8.54 4.72
N GLN A 32 0.39 -7.58 4.45
CA GLN A 32 0.48 -6.37 5.25
C GLN A 32 -0.79 -5.56 4.98
N ASP A 33 -1.75 -5.70 5.89
CA ASP A 33 -2.91 -4.84 6.15
C ASP A 33 -3.00 -3.64 5.18
N LEU A 34 -4.02 -3.61 4.30
CA LEU A 34 -4.38 -2.42 3.50
C LEU A 34 -4.54 -1.13 4.35
N LYS A 35 -4.50 -1.24 5.69
CA LYS A 35 -4.57 -0.14 6.66
C LYS A 35 -3.44 0.88 6.54
N ASP A 36 -2.31 0.53 5.93
CA ASP A 36 -1.16 1.43 5.80
C ASP A 36 -1.04 2.05 4.38
N ILE A 37 -2.12 2.01 3.58
CA ILE A 37 -2.13 2.64 2.26
C ILE A 37 -2.18 4.17 2.36
N VAL A 38 -1.16 4.82 1.79
CA VAL A 38 -1.06 6.26 1.58
C VAL A 38 -1.73 6.61 0.25
N LEU A 39 -3.05 6.81 0.30
CA LEU A 39 -3.85 7.10 -0.90
C LEU A 39 -3.52 8.48 -1.48
N TYR A 40 -3.42 9.49 -0.62
CA TYR A 40 -3.23 10.88 -1.01
C TYR A 40 -1.75 11.30 -1.02
N ASP A 41 -1.46 12.48 -1.56
CA ASP A 41 -0.12 13.08 -1.46
C ASP A 41 0.08 13.67 -0.06
N PRO A 42 1.02 13.13 0.75
CA PRO A 42 1.24 13.66 2.09
C PRO A 42 1.85 15.06 2.11
N LEU A 43 2.34 15.58 0.98
CA LEU A 43 2.83 16.95 0.88
C LEU A 43 1.73 17.98 1.15
N PHE A 44 0.45 17.63 0.95
CA PHE A 44 -0.68 18.48 1.36
C PHE A 44 -0.71 18.74 2.88
N TRP A 45 -0.20 17.79 3.67
CA TRP A 45 -0.14 17.88 5.13
C TRP A 45 1.30 17.99 5.65
N LYS A 46 2.20 18.60 4.86
CA LYS A 46 3.63 18.68 5.21
C LYS A 46 3.88 19.26 6.61
N GLU A 47 3.11 20.27 7.00
CA GLU A 47 3.27 20.98 8.28
C GLU A 47 2.76 20.12 9.45
N GLN A 48 1.60 19.49 9.29
CA GLN A 48 0.99 18.61 10.29
C GLN A 48 1.85 17.36 10.52
N LEU A 49 2.39 16.81 9.44
CA LEU A 49 3.31 15.67 9.47
C LEU A 49 4.74 16.06 9.86
N LYS A 50 5.07 17.36 9.89
CA LYS A 50 6.43 17.89 10.12
C LYS A 50 7.45 17.18 9.21
N LEU A 51 7.16 17.13 7.91
CA LEU A 51 8.05 16.52 6.93
C LEU A 51 9.29 17.41 6.73
N LYS A 52 10.47 16.81 6.76
CA LYS A 52 11.73 17.51 6.46
C LYS A 52 11.89 17.68 4.95
N ASP A 53 12.64 18.68 4.51
CA ASP A 53 12.89 18.95 3.09
C ASP A 53 13.38 17.73 2.30
N ALA A 54 14.27 16.92 2.91
CA ALA A 54 14.76 15.69 2.30
C ALA A 54 13.63 14.66 2.08
N GLN A 55 12.72 14.51 3.06
CA GLN A 55 11.54 13.66 2.92
C GLN A 55 10.60 14.21 1.83
N CYS A 56 10.38 15.53 1.81
CA CYS A 56 9.53 16.18 0.82
C CYS A 56 10.04 15.95 -0.61
N LYS A 57 11.34 16.17 -0.85
CA LYS A 57 11.97 15.94 -2.16
C LYS A 57 11.87 14.49 -2.59
N TYR A 58 12.05 13.55 -1.66
CA TYR A 58 11.93 12.13 -1.96
C TYR A 58 10.48 11.74 -2.31
N ILE A 59 9.50 12.17 -1.50
CA ILE A 59 8.07 11.93 -1.76
C ILE A 59 7.65 12.51 -3.10
N GLN A 60 8.09 13.74 -3.43
CA GLN A 60 7.80 14.36 -4.72
C GLN A 60 8.30 13.50 -5.88
N ARG A 61 9.53 12.97 -5.79
CA ARG A 61 10.08 12.05 -6.80
C ARG A 61 9.24 10.78 -6.93
N VAL A 62 8.84 10.18 -5.81
CA VAL A 62 7.99 8.97 -5.81
C VAL A 62 6.62 9.24 -6.44
N ASN A 63 6.02 10.40 -6.19
CA ASN A 63 4.75 10.80 -6.81
C ASN A 63 4.90 11.00 -8.32
N ILE A 64 5.97 11.67 -8.77
CA ILE A 64 6.25 11.86 -10.21
C ILE A 64 6.38 10.50 -10.90
N GLU A 65 7.19 9.59 -10.35
CA GLU A 65 7.37 8.23 -10.88
C GLU A 65 6.02 7.49 -11.01
N TYR A 66 5.16 7.60 -9.98
CA TYR A 66 3.82 7.01 -10.01
C TYR A 66 2.95 7.55 -11.15
N TYR A 67 2.87 8.88 -11.31
CA TYR A 67 2.05 9.47 -12.37
C TYR A 67 2.58 9.17 -13.77
N GLU A 68 3.90 9.12 -13.94
CA GLU A 68 4.50 8.68 -15.21
C GLU A 68 4.16 7.22 -15.53
N ASN A 69 4.22 6.33 -14.54
CA ASN A 69 3.86 4.93 -14.72
C ASN A 69 2.38 4.74 -15.05
N LEU A 70 1.49 5.52 -14.42
CA LEU A 70 0.08 5.56 -14.80
C LEU A 70 -0.09 6.00 -16.26
N LYS A 71 0.55 7.11 -16.64
CA LYS A 71 0.49 7.62 -18.01
C LYS A 71 0.95 6.58 -19.02
N ARG A 72 2.08 5.90 -18.77
CA ARG A 72 2.58 4.81 -19.61
C ARG A 72 1.57 3.67 -19.72
N ALA A 73 0.97 3.22 -18.61
CA ALA A 73 -0.04 2.16 -18.65
C ALA A 73 -1.26 2.53 -19.52
N PHE A 74 -1.75 3.77 -19.44
CA PHE A 74 -2.84 4.22 -20.33
C PHE A 74 -2.42 4.29 -21.81
N GLN A 75 -1.15 4.61 -22.08
CA GLN A 75 -0.62 4.68 -23.45
C GLN A 75 -0.37 3.30 -24.06
N ASP A 76 0.16 2.36 -23.27
CA ASP A 76 0.50 1.01 -23.71
C ASP A 76 -0.74 0.12 -23.88
N PHE A 77 -1.81 0.41 -23.11
CA PHE A 77 -3.04 -0.40 -23.06
C PHE A 77 -4.31 0.45 -23.24
N PRO A 78 -4.49 1.18 -24.36
CA PRO A 78 -5.53 2.20 -24.52
C PRO A 78 -6.97 1.65 -24.49
N GLN A 79 -7.16 0.36 -24.79
CA GLN A 79 -8.48 -0.29 -24.83
C GLN A 79 -8.64 -1.40 -23.78
N ASP A 80 -7.58 -1.75 -23.04
CA ASP A 80 -7.61 -2.80 -22.03
C ASP A 80 -7.71 -2.18 -20.63
N ARG A 81 -8.94 -1.82 -20.25
CA ARG A 81 -9.22 -1.21 -18.96
C ARG A 81 -8.84 -2.11 -17.79
N ALA A 82 -9.01 -3.43 -17.92
CA ALA A 82 -8.72 -4.36 -16.84
C ALA A 82 -7.21 -4.39 -16.53
N THR A 83 -6.38 -4.45 -17.56
CA THR A 83 -4.92 -4.36 -17.40
C THR A 83 -4.50 -3.01 -16.84
N VAL A 84 -5.07 -1.90 -17.32
CA VAL A 84 -4.76 -0.57 -16.78
C VAL A 84 -5.12 -0.46 -15.30
N GLN A 85 -6.31 -0.93 -14.90
CA GLN A 85 -6.74 -0.92 -13.50
C GLN A 85 -5.82 -1.77 -12.62
N LEU A 86 -5.44 -2.97 -13.07
CA LEU A 86 -4.51 -3.84 -12.36
C LEU A 86 -3.15 -3.15 -12.15
N ARG A 87 -2.60 -2.55 -13.21
CA ARG A 87 -1.33 -1.82 -13.16
C ARG A 87 -1.42 -0.59 -12.24
N ALA A 88 -2.51 0.17 -12.34
CA ALA A 88 -2.73 1.33 -11.47
C ALA A 88 -2.76 0.94 -9.99
N ALA A 89 -3.46 -0.15 -9.64
CA ALA A 89 -3.49 -0.67 -8.27
C ALA A 89 -2.09 -1.10 -7.80
N GLN A 90 -1.31 -1.78 -8.65
CA GLN A 90 0.07 -2.16 -8.34
C GLN A 90 0.97 -0.94 -8.09
N TYR A 91 0.91 0.07 -8.97
CA TYR A 91 1.69 1.29 -8.82
C TYR A 91 1.29 2.08 -7.58
N LEU A 92 0.00 2.09 -7.23
CA LEU A 92 -0.49 2.74 -6.02
C LEU A 92 0.09 2.07 -4.76
N VAL A 93 0.07 0.74 -4.70
CA VAL A 93 0.64 -0.02 -3.57
C VAL A 93 2.14 0.23 -3.45
N GLN A 94 2.87 0.20 -4.57
CA GLN A 94 4.31 0.46 -4.57
C GLN A 94 4.65 1.89 -4.13
N ARG A 95 3.94 2.89 -4.67
CA ARG A 95 4.07 4.31 -4.28
C ARG A 95 3.79 4.47 -2.79
N SER A 96 2.67 3.91 -2.33
CA SER A 96 2.24 3.96 -0.94
C SER A 96 3.33 3.42 -0.02
N GLN A 97 3.88 2.24 -0.32
CA GLN A 97 4.93 1.63 0.50
C GLN A 97 6.17 2.52 0.58
N LYS A 98 6.68 3.01 -0.57
CA LYS A 98 7.83 3.93 -0.61
C LYS A 98 7.61 5.18 0.26
N ILE A 99 6.41 5.77 0.21
CA ILE A 99 6.05 6.94 1.02
C ILE A 99 5.94 6.56 2.51
N TRP A 100 5.30 5.45 2.82
CA TRP A 100 5.14 4.96 4.19
C TRP A 100 6.49 4.71 4.88
N ASP A 101 7.45 4.17 4.12
CA ASP A 101 8.82 3.92 4.59
C ASP A 101 9.62 5.20 4.79
N THR A 102 9.23 6.29 4.12
CA THR A 102 9.83 7.62 4.35
C THR A 102 9.41 8.21 5.70
N PHE A 103 8.26 7.80 6.25
CA PHE A 103 7.77 8.34 7.52
C PHE A 103 8.47 7.71 8.72
N HIS A 104 8.85 8.56 9.67
CA HIS A 104 9.20 8.11 11.02
C HIS A 104 7.97 7.56 11.76
N PRO A 105 8.15 6.70 12.79
CA PRO A 105 7.03 6.13 13.55
C PRO A 105 6.01 7.15 14.06
N ASN A 106 6.47 8.32 14.52
CA ASN A 106 5.58 9.40 14.99
C ASN A 106 4.78 10.04 13.84
N GLN A 107 5.36 10.15 12.65
CA GLN A 107 4.68 10.67 11.45
C GLN A 107 3.62 9.69 10.96
N ARG A 108 3.89 8.38 10.98
CA ARG A 108 2.90 7.33 10.70
C ARG A 108 1.69 7.41 11.65
N ARG A 109 1.93 7.63 12.95
CA ARG A 109 0.84 7.83 13.92
C ARG A 109 0.01 9.07 13.61
N ARG A 110 0.65 10.19 13.23
CA ARG A 110 -0.06 11.41 12.82
C ARG A 110 -0.85 11.22 11.52
N TRP A 111 -0.27 10.52 10.55
CA TRP A 111 -0.95 10.15 9.31
C TRP A 111 -2.24 9.38 9.59
N LYS A 112 -2.18 8.33 10.43
CA LYS A 112 -3.36 7.55 10.82
C LYS A 112 -4.43 8.45 11.46
N LYS A 113 -4.04 9.36 12.36
CA LYS A 113 -4.99 10.32 12.97
C LYS A 113 -5.63 11.26 11.97
N LEU A 114 -4.87 11.79 11.01
CA LEU A 114 -5.42 12.62 9.93
C LEU A 114 -6.46 11.84 9.12
N TRP A 115 -6.20 10.56 8.88
CA TRP A 115 -7.14 9.69 8.19
C TRP A 115 -8.41 9.42 9.01
N ASP A 116 -8.25 9.02 10.27
CA ASP A 116 -9.37 8.68 11.15
C ASP A 116 -10.27 9.90 11.41
N HIS A 117 -9.69 11.10 11.56
CA HIS A 117 -10.45 12.33 11.79
C HIS A 117 -11.24 12.75 10.56
N ASN A 118 -10.61 12.77 9.37
CA ASN A 118 -11.29 13.06 8.12
C ASN A 118 -12.41 12.03 7.82
N TYR A 119 -12.22 10.77 8.22
CA TYR A 119 -13.25 9.75 8.04
C TYR A 119 -14.40 9.86 9.05
N ALA A 120 -14.11 10.24 10.29
CA ALA A 120 -15.11 10.41 11.35
C ALA A 120 -16.03 11.62 11.12
N GLU A 121 -15.50 12.74 10.64
CA GLU A 121 -16.30 13.93 10.32
C GLU A 121 -17.30 13.67 9.19
N HIS A 122 -16.93 12.87 8.20
CA HIS A 122 -17.84 12.46 7.12
C HIS A 122 -18.97 11.51 7.55
N LYS A 123 -18.86 10.82 8.70
CA LYS A 123 -19.94 9.97 9.23
C LYS A 123 -20.95 10.75 10.08
N ASN A 124 -20.50 11.81 10.77
CA ASN A 124 -21.34 12.55 11.71
C ASN A 124 -22.03 13.78 11.09
N GLY A 125 -21.65 14.21 9.89
CA GLY A 125 -22.23 15.38 9.19
C GLY A 125 -23.57 15.19 8.47
N LYS A 126 -24.38 14.18 8.83
CA LYS A 126 -25.79 14.08 8.38
C LYS A 126 -26.75 14.69 9.43
N HIS A 127 -26.53 15.93 9.83
CA HIS A 127 -27.61 16.77 10.36
C HIS A 127 -27.17 18.24 10.37
N ASN A 128 -27.84 19.01 9.52
CA ASN A 128 -28.10 20.45 9.57
C ASN A 128 -26.94 21.45 9.40
N ASP A 129 -27.13 22.25 8.34
CA ASP A 129 -26.78 23.66 8.16
C ASP A 129 -25.36 24.05 7.67
N GLU A 130 -25.37 24.52 6.41
CA GLU A 130 -24.49 25.48 5.72
C GLU A 130 -22.97 25.21 5.59
N PRO A 131 -22.42 25.10 4.36
CA PRO A 131 -21.01 24.76 4.15
C PRO A 131 -20.12 26.00 4.15
N THR A 132 -19.62 26.40 5.32
CA THR A 132 -18.41 27.23 5.41
C THR A 132 -17.21 26.37 5.77
N SER A 133 -16.77 25.52 4.83
CA SER A 133 -15.36 25.13 4.75
C SER A 133 -15.03 24.68 3.32
N MET A 134 -14.08 25.36 2.69
CA MET A 134 -13.50 24.97 1.39
C MET A 134 -12.54 23.79 1.58
N LEU A 135 -13.03 22.69 2.15
CA LEU A 135 -12.39 21.38 2.08
C LEU A 135 -13.46 20.30 1.94
N THR A 136 -14.44 20.56 1.07
CA THR A 136 -15.29 19.51 0.56
C THR A 136 -14.42 18.47 -0.13
N LYS A 137 -14.49 17.23 0.38
CA LYS A 137 -14.14 16.00 -0.31
C LYS A 137 -14.12 16.22 -1.84
N PRO A 138 -12.97 16.11 -2.53
CA PRO A 138 -12.99 16.25 -3.98
C PRO A 138 -13.94 15.18 -4.53
N PRO A 139 -14.96 15.57 -5.32
CA PRO A 139 -15.70 14.62 -6.10
C PRO A 139 -14.69 13.95 -7.04
N PHE A 140 -14.99 12.72 -7.45
CA PHE A 140 -14.14 11.88 -8.29
C PHE A 140 -13.04 11.15 -7.52
N LEU A 141 -13.26 9.85 -7.33
CA LEU A 141 -12.50 8.82 -8.06
C LEU A 141 -13.02 7.44 -7.63
N PHE A 142 -13.98 6.92 -8.38
CA PHE A 142 -14.13 5.51 -8.83
C PHE A 142 -15.37 5.44 -9.73
N GLN A 143 -15.33 6.18 -10.83
CA GLN A 143 -16.11 5.91 -12.05
C GLN A 143 -15.15 6.14 -13.23
N LEU A 144 -14.31 5.13 -13.49
CA LEU A 144 -13.52 4.99 -14.72
C LEU A 144 -13.57 3.52 -15.15
#